data_AF-D8LQ57-F1
#
_entry.id   AF-D8LQ57-F1
#
_cell.length_a   1.000
_cell.length_b   1.000
_cell.length_c   1.000
_cell.angle_alpha   90.00
_cell.angle_beta   90.00
_cell.angle_gamma   90.00
#
_symmetry.space_group_name_H-M   'P 1'
#
loop_
_entity.id
_entity.type
_entity.pdbx_description
1 polymer ?
#
loop_
_entity_poly.entity_id
_entity_poly.type
_entity_poly.pdbx_seq_one_letter_code
_entity_poly.pdbx_strand_id
1 'polypeptide(L)'
;MGIFMRISVLSFLLAEVISSGTTFTFFREPSASVVRRYLERQDTEQSPVNHAFAGFSDIAAAGGDAAVPPPPPQGFQERTVRAHLGSGKETYARGREALLRWQMHEGSSWARIFLGQRPPRPALQRNLVTIAKACAGLVWCINPCQVLYERNDVALRFIAPPGADANRSLDDGEARPVENTKRVMGGGGGALWAGKRPTSAPSWASFLPGVKHKGRQSAVAYATKMGHLIQGEERMRVLHFCGPGGDDSVWFEVYSVSRGAGLVGGLVFPFVQSMQRRFFREQAETMKRVVNSSSGLP
;
A
#
# COMPACT_ATOMS: atom_id res chain seq x y z
N MET A 1 -29.73 28.67 -21.21
CA MET A 1 -28.28 28.45 -21.13
C MET A 1 -27.85 27.29 -20.20
N GLY A 2 -28.62 26.93 -19.16
CA GLY A 2 -28.21 25.91 -18.17
C GLY A 2 -28.38 24.42 -18.53
N ILE A 3 -29.28 24.05 -19.46
CA ILE A 3 -29.50 22.64 -19.84
C ILE A 3 -28.46 22.16 -20.86
N PHE A 4 -28.16 22.97 -21.88
CA PHE A 4 -27.13 22.65 -22.89
C PHE A 4 -25.73 22.52 -22.28
N MET A 5 -25.37 23.36 -21.29
CA MET A 5 -24.08 23.27 -20.61
C MET A 5 -23.95 21.99 -19.76
N ARG A 6 -25.04 21.51 -19.15
CA ARG A 6 -25.07 20.26 -18.37
C ARG A 6 -24.93 19.01 -19.23
N ILE A 7 -25.53 19.02 -20.43
CA ILE A 7 -25.39 17.93 -21.41
C ILE A 7 -23.94 17.87 -21.91
N SER A 8 -23.30 19.01 -22.20
CA SER A 8 -21.91 19.04 -22.66
C SER A 8 -20.91 18.54 -21.62
N VAL A 9 -21.09 18.90 -20.34
CA VAL A 9 -20.22 18.41 -19.24
C VAL A 9 -20.40 16.91 -19.03
N LEU A 10 -21.64 16.40 -19.03
CA LEU A 10 -21.90 14.96 -18.86
C LEU A 10 -21.33 14.15 -20.03
N SER A 11 -21.47 14.63 -21.26
CA SER A 11 -20.88 14.00 -22.45
C SER A 11 -19.36 13.99 -22.41
N PHE A 12 -18.74 15.07 -21.91
CA PHE A 12 -17.28 15.14 -21.76
C PHE A 12 -16.77 14.16 -20.70
N LEU A 13 -17.41 14.11 -19.53
CA LEU A 13 -17.05 13.16 -18.47
C LEU A 13 -17.28 11.70 -18.90
N LEU A 14 -18.36 11.42 -19.65
CA LEU A 14 -18.63 10.10 -20.22
C LEU A 14 -17.56 9.72 -21.26
N ALA A 15 -17.13 10.65 -22.11
CA ALA A 15 -16.04 10.43 -23.04
C ALA A 15 -14.69 10.17 -22.33
N GLU A 16 -14.41 10.84 -21.22
CA GLU A 16 -13.24 10.58 -20.36
C GLU A 16 -13.30 9.18 -19.72
N VAL A 17 -14.49 8.73 -19.28
CA VAL A 17 -14.70 7.36 -18.77
C VAL A 17 -14.53 6.31 -19.89
N ILE A 18 -15.11 6.55 -21.06
CA ILE A 18 -15.05 5.64 -22.22
C ILE A 18 -13.64 5.57 -22.80
N SER A 19 -12.92 6.70 -22.83
CA SER A 19 -11.52 6.76 -23.27
C SER A 19 -10.54 6.29 -22.20
N SER A 20 -10.98 6.12 -20.96
CA SER A 20 -10.17 5.48 -19.94
C SER A 20 -9.92 4.03 -20.32
N GLY A 21 -8.69 3.55 -20.10
CA GLY A 21 -8.36 2.14 -20.17
C GLY A 21 -9.08 1.30 -19.11
N THR A 22 -9.77 1.91 -18.14
CA THR A 22 -10.56 1.22 -17.13
C THR A 22 -11.78 0.58 -17.78
N THR A 23 -11.90 -0.74 -17.65
CA THR A 23 -13.08 -1.47 -18.15
C THR A 23 -14.09 -1.66 -17.03
N PHE A 24 -15.36 -1.39 -17.32
CA PHE A 24 -16.45 -1.59 -16.38
C PHE A 24 -17.28 -2.79 -16.79
N THR A 25 -17.60 -3.64 -15.82
CA THR A 25 -18.61 -4.69 -15.94
C THR A 25 -19.68 -4.49 -14.87
N PHE A 26 -20.91 -4.87 -15.16
CA PHE A 26 -22.06 -4.57 -14.32
C PHE A 26 -22.63 -5.86 -13.72
N PHE A 27 -23.05 -5.78 -12.46
CA PHE A 27 -23.75 -6.82 -11.68
C PHE A 27 -22.97 -8.11 -11.40
N ARG A 28 -22.02 -8.52 -12.24
CA ARG A 28 -21.23 -9.74 -12.11
C ARG A 28 -19.74 -9.44 -12.14
N GLU A 29 -18.97 -10.21 -11.37
CA GLU A 29 -17.51 -10.16 -11.43
C GLU A 29 -17.05 -10.51 -12.84
N PRO A 30 -16.03 -9.81 -13.38
CA PRO A 30 -15.47 -10.16 -14.67
C PRO A 30 -14.92 -11.57 -14.64
N SER A 31 -15.28 -12.36 -15.66
CA SER A 31 -14.76 -13.73 -15.79
C SER A 31 -13.24 -13.72 -16.02
N ALA A 32 -12.59 -14.85 -15.70
CA ALA A 32 -11.15 -15.00 -15.90
C ALA A 32 -10.71 -14.78 -17.36
N SER A 33 -11.57 -15.08 -18.35
CA SER A 33 -11.28 -14.81 -19.77
C SER A 33 -11.31 -13.31 -20.10
N VAL A 34 -12.20 -12.53 -19.48
CA VAL A 34 -12.22 -11.06 -19.62
C VAL A 34 -10.94 -10.46 -19.05
N VAL A 35 -10.54 -10.89 -17.84
CA VAL A 35 -9.30 -10.43 -17.20
C VAL A 35 -8.08 -10.81 -18.04
N ARG A 36 -8.01 -12.04 -18.56
CA ARG A 36 -6.91 -12.52 -19.42
C ARG A 36 -6.79 -11.70 -20.69
N ARG A 37 -7.89 -11.48 -21.42
CA ARG A 37 -7.90 -10.66 -22.65
C ARG A 37 -7.46 -9.23 -22.38
N TYR A 38 -7.84 -8.68 -21.21
CA TYR A 38 -7.43 -7.35 -20.80
C TYR A 38 -5.91 -7.28 -20.51
N LEU A 39 -5.34 -8.30 -19.85
CA LEU A 39 -3.88 -8.43 -19.70
C LEU A 39 -3.15 -8.55 -21.04
N GLU A 40 -3.63 -9.43 -21.93
CA GLU A 40 -3.05 -9.62 -23.27
C GLU A 40 -3.03 -8.30 -24.07
N ARG A 41 -4.10 -7.51 -23.98
CA ARG A 41 -4.18 -6.19 -24.60
C ARG A 41 -3.14 -5.22 -24.02
N GLN A 42 -2.86 -5.26 -22.73
CA GLN A 42 -1.82 -4.42 -22.13
C GLN A 42 -0.40 -4.83 -22.51
N ASP A 43 -0.19 -6.11 -22.83
CA ASP A 43 1.11 -6.62 -23.29
C ASP A 43 1.38 -6.17 -24.73
N THR A 44 0.35 -6.11 -25.57
CA THR A 44 0.43 -5.67 -26.97
C THR A 44 0.42 -4.16 -27.12
N GLU A 45 -0.45 -3.45 -26.40
CA GLU A 45 -0.55 -2.00 -26.38
C GLU A 45 0.36 -1.45 -25.27
N GLN A 46 1.56 -0.98 -25.63
CA GLN A 46 2.45 -0.33 -24.67
C GLN A 46 1.79 0.93 -24.10
N SER A 47 1.18 0.80 -22.92
CA SER A 47 0.65 1.92 -22.14
C SER A 47 1.66 2.28 -21.03
N PRO A 48 2.11 3.53 -20.92
CA PRO A 48 3.04 3.94 -19.87
C PRO A 48 2.33 4.06 -18.51
N VAL A 49 3.13 4.15 -17.44
CA VAL A 49 2.65 4.64 -16.14
C VAL A 49 2.08 6.06 -16.26
N ASN A 50 1.06 6.39 -15.46
CA ASN A 50 0.35 7.67 -15.58
C ASN A 50 0.89 8.79 -14.67
N HIS A 51 2.10 8.64 -14.13
CA HIS A 51 2.76 9.64 -13.30
C HIS A 51 4.28 9.59 -13.45
N ALA A 52 4.95 10.73 -13.24
CA ALA A 52 6.38 10.91 -13.53
C ALA A 52 7.34 10.36 -12.46
N PHE A 53 6.83 10.01 -11.27
CA PHE A 53 7.64 9.59 -10.12
C PHE A 53 7.62 8.07 -9.89
N ALA A 54 7.25 7.27 -10.90
CA ALA A 54 7.23 5.82 -10.78
C ALA A 54 8.59 5.27 -10.33
N GLY A 55 8.56 4.48 -9.26
CA GLY A 55 9.73 3.89 -8.62
C GLY A 55 10.29 4.72 -7.46
N PHE A 56 9.72 5.88 -7.12
CA PHE A 56 10.24 6.72 -6.02
C PHE A 56 10.22 6.02 -4.65
N SER A 57 9.37 5.02 -4.47
CA SER A 57 9.30 4.27 -3.21
C SER A 57 10.39 3.20 -3.09
N ASP A 58 11.21 2.97 -4.13
CA ASP A 58 12.34 2.05 -4.14
C ASP A 58 13.55 2.62 -3.38
N ILE A 59 13.38 2.75 -2.07
CA ILE A 59 14.40 3.24 -1.14
C ILE A 59 15.69 2.39 -1.16
N ALA A 60 15.63 1.14 -1.62
CA ALA A 60 16.79 0.25 -1.71
C ALA A 60 17.66 0.56 -2.93
N ALA A 61 17.06 0.98 -4.05
CA ALA A 61 17.80 1.43 -5.22
C ALA A 61 18.54 2.76 -4.99
N ALA A 62 18.10 3.55 -4.01
CA ALA A 62 18.70 4.86 -3.71
C ALA A 62 20.08 4.80 -3.04
N GLY A 63 20.60 3.62 -2.69
CA GLY A 63 22.00 3.42 -2.23
C GLY A 63 22.42 4.15 -0.95
N GLY A 64 21.50 4.88 -0.29
CA GLY A 64 21.79 5.72 0.88
C GLY A 64 21.14 5.21 2.18
N ASP A 65 21.49 5.85 3.30
CA ASP A 65 20.93 5.63 4.65
C ASP A 65 19.41 5.96 4.76
N ALA A 66 18.69 6.12 3.64
CA ALA A 66 17.33 6.64 3.57
C ALA A 66 16.28 5.51 3.61
N ALA A 67 15.89 5.11 4.82
CA ALA A 67 14.76 4.18 5.02
C ALA A 67 13.38 4.83 4.79
N VAL A 68 13.33 6.15 4.60
CA VAL A 68 12.13 6.96 4.45
C VAL A 68 12.05 7.43 2.99
N PRO A 69 10.94 7.16 2.27
CA PRO A 69 10.74 7.71 0.94
C PRO A 69 10.74 9.25 1.00
N PRO A 70 11.12 9.94 -0.09
CA PRO A 70 10.97 11.39 -0.14
C PRO A 70 9.48 11.77 0.05
N PRO A 71 9.19 13.01 0.49
CA PRO A 71 7.81 13.45 0.68
C PRO A 71 6.98 13.24 -0.59
N PRO A 72 5.67 12.94 -0.45
CA PRO A 72 4.82 12.68 -1.59
C PRO A 72 4.74 13.91 -2.51
N PRO A 73 4.68 13.71 -3.85
CA PRO A 73 4.48 14.82 -4.78
C PRO A 73 3.22 15.63 -4.49
N GLN A 74 3.24 16.93 -4.82
CA GLN A 74 2.13 17.83 -4.52
C GLN A 74 0.79 17.30 -5.06
N GLY A 75 -0.25 17.33 -4.21
CA GLY A 75 -1.59 16.88 -4.56
C GLY A 75 -1.79 15.36 -4.54
N PHE A 76 -0.75 14.57 -4.22
CA PHE A 76 -0.90 13.16 -3.90
C PHE A 76 -1.13 12.96 -2.41
N GLN A 77 -1.98 12.01 -2.08
CA GLN A 77 -2.24 11.62 -0.70
C GLN A 77 -1.42 10.38 -0.37
N GLU A 78 -0.66 10.49 0.72
CA GLU A 78 0.15 9.41 1.27
C GLU A 78 -0.63 8.60 2.29
N ARG A 79 -0.38 7.29 2.31
CA ARG A 79 -0.93 6.36 3.29
C ARG A 79 0.06 5.24 3.56
N THR A 80 0.22 4.95 4.85
CA THR A 80 0.99 3.81 5.33
C THR A 80 0.09 2.95 6.21
N VAL A 81 0.12 1.63 6.02
CA VAL A 81 -0.50 0.64 6.91
C VAL A 81 0.57 -0.36 7.30
N ARG A 82 0.62 -0.73 8.58
CA ARG A 82 1.59 -1.68 9.13
C ARG A 82 0.91 -2.78 9.94
N ALA A 83 1.48 -3.97 9.88
CA ALA A 83 1.10 -5.11 10.69
C ALA A 83 2.34 -5.82 11.23
N HIS A 84 2.37 -6.03 12.54
CA HIS A 84 3.36 -6.91 13.16
C HIS A 84 3.07 -8.36 12.77
N LEU A 85 4.07 -9.07 12.27
CA LEU A 85 3.96 -10.48 11.85
C LEU A 85 4.56 -11.45 12.88
N GLY A 86 5.40 -10.96 13.79
CA GLY A 86 6.11 -11.77 14.78
C GLY A 86 7.59 -11.40 14.83
N SER A 87 8.46 -12.34 15.19
CA SER A 87 9.91 -12.13 15.29
C SER A 87 10.70 -13.25 14.62
N GLY A 88 11.96 -12.96 14.31
CA GLY A 88 12.92 -13.95 13.86
C GLY A 88 12.96 -14.20 12.36
N LYS A 89 14.06 -14.83 11.94
CA LYS A 89 14.37 -15.14 10.54
C LYS A 89 13.31 -16.02 9.88
N GLU A 90 12.67 -16.92 10.64
CA GLU A 90 11.66 -17.82 10.10
C GLU A 90 10.37 -17.06 9.75
N THR A 91 9.87 -16.22 10.66
CA THR A 91 8.73 -15.33 10.40
C THR A 91 9.01 -14.42 9.20
N TYR A 92 10.22 -13.87 9.12
CA TYR A 92 10.65 -13.08 7.97
C TYR A 92 10.66 -13.90 6.66
N ALA A 93 11.18 -15.13 6.69
CA ALA A 93 11.21 -16.00 5.51
C ALA A 93 9.80 -16.32 5.01
N ARG A 94 8.86 -16.65 5.90
CA ARG A 94 7.45 -16.90 5.57
C ARG A 94 6.77 -15.65 5.02
N GLY A 95 6.96 -14.50 5.68
CA GLY A 95 6.43 -13.21 5.20
C GLY A 95 6.97 -12.83 3.83
N ARG A 96 8.28 -12.98 3.62
CA ARG A 96 8.93 -12.75 2.32
C ARG A 96 8.34 -13.63 1.23
N GLU A 97 8.18 -14.92 1.50
CA GLU A 97 7.61 -15.85 0.52
C GLU A 97 6.17 -15.45 0.14
N ALA A 98 5.33 -15.17 1.13
CA ALA A 98 3.95 -14.72 0.92
C ALA A 98 3.89 -13.42 0.10
N LEU A 99 4.79 -12.46 0.39
CA LEU A 99 4.90 -11.19 -0.33
C LEU A 99 5.29 -11.40 -1.80
N LEU A 100 6.33 -12.18 -2.08
CA LEU A 100 6.83 -12.41 -3.44
C LEU A 100 5.83 -13.22 -4.29
N ARG A 101 4.96 -14.00 -3.64
CA ARG A 101 3.81 -14.68 -4.26
C ARG A 101 2.55 -13.80 -4.38
N TRP A 102 2.60 -12.54 -3.95
CA TRP A 102 1.48 -11.59 -3.97
C TRP A 102 0.25 -12.02 -3.14
N GLN A 103 0.46 -12.86 -2.11
CA GLN A 103 -0.63 -13.45 -1.31
C GLN A 103 -1.40 -12.44 -0.46
N MET A 104 -0.84 -11.26 -0.20
CA MET A 104 -1.54 -10.17 0.50
C MET A 104 -2.86 -9.78 -0.19
N HIS A 105 -3.05 -10.06 -1.47
CA HIS A 105 -4.28 -9.74 -2.20
C HIS A 105 -5.32 -10.87 -2.23
N GLU A 106 -5.00 -12.06 -1.71
CA GLU A 106 -5.89 -13.23 -1.80
C GLU A 106 -7.07 -13.17 -0.81
N GLY A 107 -6.96 -12.39 0.26
CA GLY A 107 -7.96 -12.34 1.32
C GLY A 107 -9.13 -11.38 1.09
N SER A 108 -9.16 -10.65 -0.03
CA SER A 108 -10.22 -9.68 -0.31
C SER A 108 -11.29 -10.25 -1.24
N SER A 109 -12.56 -10.14 -0.84
CA SER A 109 -13.71 -10.64 -1.61
C SER A 109 -14.24 -9.65 -2.65
N TRP A 110 -13.67 -8.45 -2.72
CA TRP A 110 -14.17 -7.35 -3.55
C TRP A 110 -13.07 -6.68 -4.38
N ALA A 111 -11.79 -6.90 -4.06
CA ALA A 111 -10.68 -6.43 -4.86
C ALA A 111 -9.63 -7.53 -5.04
N ARG A 112 -9.13 -7.71 -6.26
CA ARG A 112 -8.14 -8.76 -6.57
C ARG A 112 -7.11 -8.26 -7.55
N ILE A 113 -5.94 -8.88 -7.50
CA ILE A 113 -4.83 -8.60 -8.40
C ILE A 113 -4.55 -9.84 -9.25
N PHE A 114 -4.38 -9.62 -10.55
CA PHE A 114 -3.97 -10.63 -11.51
C PHE A 114 -2.70 -10.16 -12.19
N LEU A 115 -1.66 -10.99 -12.13
CA LEU A 115 -0.40 -10.73 -12.81
C LEU A 115 -0.49 -11.22 -14.25
N GLY A 116 0.00 -10.39 -15.17
CA GLY A 116 0.23 -10.79 -16.56
C GLY A 116 1.26 -11.91 -16.65
N GLN A 117 1.17 -12.68 -17.73
CA GLN A 117 2.23 -13.63 -18.07
C GLN A 117 3.51 -12.83 -18.32
N ARG A 118 4.66 -13.37 -17.91
CA ARG A 118 5.97 -12.74 -18.11
C ARG A 118 6.28 -12.77 -19.62
N PRO A 119 6.25 -11.64 -20.36
CA PRO A 119 6.80 -11.63 -21.71
C PRO A 119 8.33 -11.76 -21.59
N PRO A 120 9.07 -12.05 -22.68
CA PRO A 120 10.55 -12.11 -22.65
C PRO A 120 11.23 -10.75 -22.40
N ARG A 121 10.47 -9.71 -22.00
CA ARG A 121 11.02 -8.42 -21.58
C ARG A 121 11.71 -8.57 -20.22
N PRO A 122 12.78 -7.80 -19.95
CA PRO A 122 13.54 -7.94 -18.71
C PRO A 122 12.62 -7.94 -17.48
N ALA A 123 12.96 -8.84 -16.55
CA ALA A 123 12.09 -9.48 -15.56
C ALA A 123 11.24 -8.58 -14.62
N LEU A 124 11.39 -7.26 -14.66
CA LEU A 124 10.84 -6.32 -13.69
C LEU A 124 9.59 -5.56 -14.14
N GLN A 125 9.31 -5.41 -15.45
CA GLN A 125 8.17 -4.61 -15.94
C GLN A 125 6.99 -5.48 -16.39
N ARG A 126 6.39 -6.21 -15.45
CA ARG A 126 5.24 -7.09 -15.75
C ARG A 126 3.95 -6.29 -15.63
N ASN A 127 3.03 -6.50 -16.58
CA ASN A 127 1.69 -5.93 -16.48
C ASN A 127 0.91 -6.58 -15.34
N LEU A 128 0.05 -5.78 -14.71
CA LEU A 128 -0.79 -6.16 -13.58
C LEU A 128 -2.19 -5.62 -13.83
N VAL A 129 -3.20 -6.40 -13.46
CA VAL A 129 -4.58 -5.97 -13.51
C VAL A 129 -5.16 -6.01 -12.11
N THR A 130 -5.76 -4.89 -11.71
CA THR A 130 -6.58 -4.84 -10.51
C THR A 130 -8.04 -4.95 -10.94
N ILE A 131 -8.82 -5.76 -10.24
CA ILE A 131 -10.27 -5.68 -10.30
C ILE A 131 -10.79 -5.22 -8.95
N ALA A 132 -11.81 -4.37 -8.94
CA ALA A 132 -12.43 -3.89 -7.71
C ALA A 132 -13.93 -3.69 -7.90
N LYS A 133 -14.70 -4.11 -6.90
CA LYS A 133 -16.14 -3.91 -6.81
C LYS A 133 -16.45 -2.54 -6.20
N ALA A 134 -17.23 -1.73 -6.89
CA ALA A 134 -17.64 -0.38 -6.52
C ALA A 134 -19.18 -0.24 -6.48
N CYS A 135 -19.66 0.96 -6.13
CA CYS A 135 -21.08 1.35 -6.18
C CYS A 135 -22.02 0.32 -5.51
N ALA A 136 -21.78 0.02 -4.23
CA ALA A 136 -22.55 -0.95 -3.44
C ALA A 136 -22.68 -2.35 -4.06
N GLY A 137 -21.73 -2.73 -4.92
CA GLY A 137 -21.72 -4.05 -5.54
C GLY A 137 -22.28 -4.13 -6.95
N LEU A 138 -22.65 -2.99 -7.55
CA LEU A 138 -23.26 -2.96 -8.89
C LEU A 138 -22.23 -2.88 -10.02
N VAL A 139 -21.03 -2.37 -9.74
CA VAL A 139 -20.02 -2.09 -10.76
C VAL A 139 -18.71 -2.77 -10.39
N TRP A 140 -18.09 -3.42 -11.36
CA TRP A 140 -16.73 -3.92 -11.27
C TRP A 140 -15.83 -3.13 -12.21
N CYS A 141 -14.77 -2.56 -11.65
CA CYS A 141 -13.74 -1.83 -12.38
C CYS A 141 -12.56 -2.75 -12.60
N ILE A 142 -12.04 -2.80 -13.82
CA ILE A 142 -10.82 -3.49 -14.21
C ILE A 142 -9.82 -2.42 -14.60
N ASN A 143 -8.73 -2.27 -13.84
CA ASN A 143 -7.78 -1.18 -14.03
C ASN A 143 -6.39 -1.68 -14.43
N PRO A 144 -5.66 -0.90 -15.24
CA PRO A 144 -4.33 -1.26 -15.70
C PRO A 144 -3.25 -0.77 -14.73
N CYS A 145 -2.35 -1.67 -14.35
CA CYS A 145 -1.21 -1.40 -13.50
C CYS A 145 0.05 -2.07 -14.07
N GLN A 146 1.21 -1.68 -13.54
CA GLN A 146 2.50 -2.26 -13.90
C GLN A 146 3.33 -2.49 -12.66
N VAL A 147 3.92 -3.68 -12.54
CA VAL A 147 4.95 -3.95 -11.53
C VAL A 147 6.17 -3.10 -11.87
N LEU A 148 6.65 -2.33 -10.88
CA LEU A 148 7.81 -1.46 -11.02
C LEU A 148 9.09 -2.20 -10.68
N TYR A 149 9.08 -2.89 -9.53
CA TYR A 149 10.22 -3.62 -9.05
C TYR A 149 9.81 -4.73 -8.09
N GLU A 150 10.74 -5.68 -7.95
CA GLU A 150 10.77 -6.71 -6.93
C GLU A 150 12.16 -6.67 -6.28
N ARG A 151 12.19 -6.66 -4.96
CA ARG A 151 13.40 -6.67 -4.13
C ARG A 151 13.31 -7.90 -3.25
N ASN A 152 14.29 -8.79 -3.40
CA ASN A 152 14.38 -10.00 -2.61
C ASN A 152 15.55 -9.88 -1.64
N ASP A 153 15.20 -9.87 -0.35
CA ASP A 153 16.14 -9.98 0.77
C ASP A 153 17.33 -8.99 0.75
N VAL A 154 17.00 -7.71 0.61
CA VAL A 154 17.95 -6.61 0.59
C VAL A 154 18.30 -6.18 2.02
N ALA A 155 19.59 -6.06 2.32
CA ALA A 155 20.05 -5.50 3.58
C ALA A 155 19.74 -3.99 3.65
N LEU A 156 19.25 -3.55 4.79
CA LEU A 156 18.93 -2.16 5.07
C LEU A 156 19.76 -1.60 6.22
N ARG A 157 20.13 -0.33 6.08
CA ARG A 157 20.62 0.52 7.16
C ARG A 157 19.56 1.58 7.41
N PHE A 158 18.94 1.52 8.58
CA PHE A 158 17.92 2.47 9.00
C PHE A 158 18.57 3.55 9.84
N ILE A 159 18.14 4.79 9.65
CA ILE A 159 18.13 5.79 10.72
C ILE A 159 16.68 5.80 11.23
N ALA A 160 16.48 5.60 12.53
CA ALA A 160 15.15 5.70 13.12
C ALA A 160 14.51 7.05 12.72
N PRO A 161 13.31 7.08 12.08
CA PRO A 161 12.60 8.33 11.96
C PRO A 161 12.22 8.79 13.39
N PRO A 162 12.34 10.09 13.71
CA PRO A 162 11.85 10.60 14.98
C PRO A 162 10.36 10.29 15.08
N GLY A 163 9.96 9.58 16.14
CA GLY A 163 8.59 9.32 16.61
C GLY A 163 7.45 9.38 15.59
N ALA A 164 6.73 8.26 15.46
CA ALA A 164 5.29 8.29 15.23
C ALA A 164 4.81 9.11 14.02
N ASP A 165 4.92 8.56 12.82
CA ASP A 165 3.97 8.95 11.78
C ASP A 165 2.57 8.52 12.26
N ALA A 166 1.86 9.51 12.78
CA ALA A 166 0.53 9.47 13.36
C ALA A 166 -0.55 9.14 12.31
N ASN A 167 -0.42 7.99 11.64
CA ASN A 167 -1.52 7.39 10.90
C ASN A 167 -1.62 5.89 11.22
N ARG A 168 -2.31 5.65 12.34
CA ARG A 168 -3.14 4.49 12.69
C ARG A 168 -2.55 3.13 12.32
N SER A 169 -1.84 2.56 13.29
CA SER A 169 -1.75 1.12 13.42
C SER A 169 -3.17 0.52 13.48
N LEU A 170 -3.36 -0.71 13.02
CA LEU A 170 -4.67 -1.37 13.05
C LEU A 170 -5.17 -1.70 14.48
N ASP A 171 -4.43 -1.35 15.53
CA ASP A 171 -4.77 -1.65 16.93
C ASP A 171 -5.69 -0.62 17.61
N ASP A 172 -5.94 0.55 17.00
CA ASP A 172 -6.69 1.59 17.69
C ASP A 172 -8.19 1.54 17.31
N GLY A 173 -8.96 0.86 18.17
CA GLY A 173 -10.41 0.95 18.23
C GLY A 173 -10.91 2.39 18.38
N GLU A 174 -12.18 2.60 18.01
CA GLU A 174 -12.89 3.89 18.00
C GLU A 174 -12.42 4.92 19.05
N ALA A 175 -11.79 6.00 18.59
CA ALA A 175 -11.57 7.17 19.43
C ALA A 175 -12.90 7.93 19.58
N ARG A 176 -13.55 7.79 20.74
CA ARG A 176 -14.56 8.75 21.23
C ARG A 176 -13.89 10.11 21.50
N PRO A 177 -14.59 11.24 21.33
CA PRO A 177 -13.97 12.54 21.50
C PRO A 177 -13.63 12.76 22.97
N VAL A 178 -12.38 13.14 23.25
CA VAL A 178 -11.92 13.47 24.60
C VAL A 178 -12.46 14.86 24.97
N GLU A 179 -13.24 14.88 26.04
CA GLU A 179 -13.78 16.06 26.69
C GLU A 179 -12.65 16.89 27.30
N ASN A 180 -12.74 18.20 27.12
CA ASN A 180 -11.69 19.16 27.39
C ASN A 180 -11.65 19.53 28.88
N THR A 181 -10.79 18.88 29.69
CA THR A 181 -10.55 19.32 31.08
C THR A 181 -9.32 20.20 31.19
N LYS A 182 -9.56 21.46 31.54
CA LYS A 182 -8.60 22.51 31.89
C LYS A 182 -7.81 22.20 33.18
N ARG A 183 -6.61 22.82 33.24
CA ARG A 183 -5.76 23.19 34.42
C ARG A 183 -5.08 22.00 35.14
N VAL A 184 -3.82 22.08 35.58
CA VAL A 184 -3.20 23.10 36.45
C VAL A 184 -1.68 23.19 36.17
N MET A 185 -1.13 24.42 36.17
CA MET A 185 0.32 24.66 36.28
C MET A 185 0.79 24.48 37.72
N GLY A 186 1.89 23.76 37.93
CA GLY A 186 2.61 23.75 39.21
C GLY A 186 3.80 22.79 39.27
N GLY A 187 5.01 23.35 39.22
CA GLY A 187 6.17 23.02 40.07
C GLY A 187 6.76 21.61 40.13
N GLY A 188 8.00 21.48 39.63
CA GLY A 188 9.14 20.94 40.39
C GLY A 188 9.33 19.42 40.52
N GLY A 189 10.59 18.99 40.31
CA GLY A 189 11.14 17.79 40.96
C GLY A 189 11.24 16.55 40.07
N GLY A 190 12.47 16.07 39.86
CA GLY A 190 12.77 14.87 39.11
C GLY A 190 12.22 13.60 39.76
N ALA A 191 11.71 12.70 38.92
CA ALA A 191 11.63 11.28 39.18
C ALA A 191 11.78 10.54 37.85
N LEU A 192 12.87 9.78 37.73
CA LEU A 192 13.07 8.78 36.68
C LEU A 192 11.92 7.78 36.75
N TRP A 193 11.04 7.82 35.74
CA TRP A 193 10.00 6.81 35.56
C TRP A 193 10.64 5.47 35.17
N ALA A 194 10.99 4.66 36.17
CA ALA A 194 11.22 3.23 36.01
C ALA A 194 9.88 2.47 36.05
N GLY A 195 8.97 2.81 35.12
CA GLY A 195 7.79 2.00 34.85
C GLY A 195 8.18 0.80 34.00
N LYS A 196 7.82 -0.42 34.40
CA LYS A 196 7.93 -1.59 33.53
C LYS A 196 7.19 -1.31 32.22
N ARG A 197 7.93 -1.31 31.11
CA ARG A 197 7.36 -1.08 29.77
C ARG A 197 6.28 -2.13 29.48
N PRO A 198 5.13 -1.75 28.87
CA PRO A 198 4.14 -2.71 28.43
C PRO A 198 4.80 -3.69 27.45
N THR A 199 4.58 -4.99 27.66
CA THR A 199 5.06 -6.08 26.79
C THR A 199 4.44 -6.05 25.38
N SER A 200 3.51 -5.13 25.15
CA SER A 200 2.78 -4.89 23.90
C SER A 200 3.13 -3.57 23.20
N ALA A 201 4.12 -2.80 23.68
CA ALA A 201 4.53 -1.59 22.98
C ALA A 201 5.08 -1.98 21.59
N PRO A 202 4.59 -1.40 20.49
CA PRO A 202 5.09 -1.73 19.15
C PRO A 202 6.59 -1.42 19.08
N SER A 203 7.37 -2.34 18.47
CA SER A 203 8.84 -2.32 18.53
C SER A 203 9.48 -1.01 18.06
N TRP A 204 8.77 -0.16 17.32
CA TRP A 204 9.24 1.19 16.98
C TRP A 204 9.50 2.08 18.21
N ALA A 205 8.87 1.84 19.37
CA ALA A 205 9.18 2.53 20.63
C ALA A 205 10.58 2.17 21.19
N SER A 206 11.21 1.12 20.67
CA SER A 206 12.61 0.76 20.99
C SER A 206 13.63 1.40 20.03
N PHE A 207 13.18 2.11 19.00
CA PHE A 207 14.07 2.82 18.08
C PHE A 207 14.60 4.07 18.76
N LEU A 208 15.92 4.14 18.89
CA LEU A 208 16.60 5.28 19.48
C LEU A 208 16.88 6.31 18.39
N PRO A 209 16.43 7.57 18.54
CA PRO A 209 16.78 8.63 17.60
C PRO A 209 18.29 8.71 17.36
N GLY A 210 18.71 8.79 16.10
CA GLY A 210 20.13 8.87 15.73
C GLY A 210 20.92 7.55 15.78
N VAL A 211 20.31 6.43 16.21
CA VAL A 211 20.96 5.11 16.16
C VAL A 211 20.72 4.45 14.81
N LYS A 212 21.80 3.93 14.20
CA LYS A 212 21.70 3.14 12.97
C LYS A 212 21.18 1.74 13.32
N HIS A 213 19.93 1.45 12.95
CA HIS A 213 19.41 0.08 13.03
C HIS A 213 19.78 -0.68 11.75
N LYS A 214 20.07 -1.96 11.87
CA LYS A 214 20.26 -2.85 10.71
C LYS A 214 19.01 -3.69 10.54
N GLY A 215 18.78 -4.16 9.33
CA GLY A 215 17.75 -5.15 9.08
C GLY A 215 17.75 -5.60 7.64
N ARG A 216 16.68 -6.28 7.25
CA ARG A 216 16.48 -6.82 5.92
C ARG A 216 15.08 -6.50 5.45
N GLN A 217 14.90 -6.37 4.15
CA GLN A 217 13.57 -6.27 3.56
C GLN A 217 13.45 -7.09 2.29
N SER A 218 12.21 -7.49 2.03
CA SER A 218 11.77 -7.81 0.68
C SER A 218 10.60 -6.89 0.34
N ALA A 219 10.53 -6.43 -0.91
CA ALA A 219 9.54 -5.44 -1.33
C ALA A 219 9.08 -5.70 -2.76
N VAL A 220 7.81 -5.42 -3.03
CA VAL A 220 7.24 -5.31 -4.37
C VAL A 220 6.54 -3.97 -4.49
N ALA A 221 6.51 -3.41 -5.69
CA ALA A 221 5.70 -2.23 -5.95
C ALA A 221 5.06 -2.29 -7.33
N TYR A 222 3.92 -1.63 -7.45
CA TYR A 222 3.27 -1.40 -8.73
C TYR A 222 2.77 0.05 -8.85
N ALA A 223 2.66 0.52 -10.08
CA ALA A 223 2.10 1.81 -10.44
C ALA A 223 0.86 1.65 -11.30
N THR A 224 -0.01 2.65 -11.26
CA THR A 224 -1.16 2.76 -12.17
C THR A 224 -0.72 3.21 -13.57
N LYS A 225 -1.32 2.64 -14.61
CA LYS A 225 -1.04 2.97 -16.02
C LYS A 225 -2.00 4.01 -16.58
N MET A 226 -1.67 4.57 -17.74
CA MET A 226 -2.61 5.39 -18.50
C MET A 226 -3.92 4.63 -18.71
N GLY A 227 -5.02 5.30 -18.38
CA GLY A 227 -6.36 4.72 -18.40
C GLY A 227 -6.91 4.25 -17.04
N HIS A 228 -6.12 4.23 -15.98
CA HIS A 228 -6.62 4.02 -14.62
C HIS A 228 -7.29 5.29 -14.06
N LEU A 229 -8.41 5.15 -13.32
CA LEU A 229 -9.06 6.27 -12.60
C LEU A 229 -8.22 6.90 -11.46
N ILE A 230 -7.09 6.29 -11.12
CA ILE A 230 -6.16 6.71 -10.08
C ILE A 230 -4.81 6.87 -10.75
N GLN A 231 -4.04 7.83 -10.27
CA GLN A 231 -2.62 7.93 -10.53
C GLN A 231 -1.87 7.75 -9.21
N GLY A 232 -0.89 6.85 -9.19
CA GLY A 232 -0.14 6.57 -7.98
C GLY A 232 0.63 5.25 -8.01
N GLU A 233 1.32 5.04 -6.89
CA GLU A 233 2.20 3.91 -6.65
C GLU A 233 1.87 3.28 -5.30
N GLU A 234 1.95 1.96 -5.24
CA GLU A 234 1.78 1.17 -4.03
C GLU A 234 2.97 0.21 -3.87
N ARG A 235 3.59 0.28 -2.70
CA ARG A 235 4.70 -0.57 -2.27
C ARG A 235 4.26 -1.41 -1.11
N MET A 236 4.51 -2.71 -1.20
CA MET A 236 4.31 -3.65 -0.11
C MET A 236 5.66 -4.25 0.26
N ARG A 237 5.97 -4.30 1.54
CA ARG A 237 7.23 -4.88 2.02
C ARG A 237 7.06 -5.71 3.27
N VAL A 238 7.96 -6.65 3.44
CA VAL A 238 8.24 -7.32 4.71
C VAL A 238 9.60 -6.84 5.20
N LEU A 239 9.62 -6.33 6.43
CA LEU A 239 10.78 -5.81 7.14
C LEU A 239 11.16 -6.79 8.25
N HIS A 240 12.45 -7.05 8.41
CA HIS A 240 13.02 -7.71 9.58
C HIS A 240 14.05 -6.78 10.20
N PHE A 241 13.78 -6.32 11.41
CA PHE A 241 14.71 -5.49 12.16
C PHE A 241 15.67 -6.37 12.95
N CYS A 242 16.97 -6.05 12.86
CA CYS A 242 18.06 -6.70 13.58
C CYS A 242 18.96 -5.60 14.15
N GLY A 243 18.52 -4.96 15.23
CA GLY A 243 19.12 -3.73 15.75
C GLY A 243 19.85 -3.88 17.09
N PRO A 244 20.67 -2.88 17.48
CA PRO A 244 21.16 -2.75 18.86
C PRO A 244 19.99 -2.79 19.86
N GLY A 245 20.12 -3.55 20.95
CA GLY A 245 19.04 -3.77 21.92
C GLY A 245 18.28 -5.09 21.74
N GLY A 246 18.63 -5.90 20.73
CA GLY A 246 18.07 -7.25 20.55
C GLY A 246 16.72 -7.28 19.83
N ASP A 247 16.35 -6.21 19.11
CA ASP A 247 15.15 -6.22 18.27
C ASP A 247 15.31 -7.25 17.14
N ASP A 248 14.31 -8.12 17.04
CA ASP A 248 14.20 -9.21 16.08
C ASP A 248 12.81 -9.21 15.42
N SER A 249 12.11 -8.06 15.44
CA SER A 249 10.73 -7.94 14.99
C SER A 249 10.58 -7.95 13.47
N VAL A 250 9.46 -8.52 13.02
CA VAL A 250 9.09 -8.67 11.61
C VAL A 250 7.76 -7.97 11.35
N TRP A 251 7.72 -7.13 10.31
CA TRP A 251 6.58 -6.29 9.98
C TRP A 251 6.21 -6.39 8.50
N PHE A 252 4.92 -6.38 8.20
CA PHE A 252 4.40 -6.09 6.88
C PHE A 252 4.01 -4.61 6.82
N GLU A 253 4.33 -3.95 5.71
CA GLU A 253 3.97 -2.56 5.45
C GLU A 253 3.42 -2.41 4.04
N VAL A 254 2.30 -1.69 3.93
CA VAL A 254 1.80 -1.12 2.68
C VAL A 254 2.04 0.38 2.73
N TYR A 255 2.69 0.91 1.71
CA TYR A 255 2.95 2.33 1.49
C TYR A 255 2.33 2.73 0.15
N SER A 256 1.44 3.72 0.15
CA SER A 256 0.73 4.16 -1.06
C SER A 256 0.74 5.68 -1.17
N VAL A 257 1.02 6.17 -2.37
CA VAL A 257 0.90 7.58 -2.74
C VAL A 257 0.01 7.67 -3.97
N SER A 258 -1.16 8.30 -3.84
CA SER A 258 -2.16 8.32 -4.90
C SER A 258 -3.01 9.59 -4.94
N ARG A 259 -3.54 9.92 -6.13
CA ARG A 259 -4.61 10.91 -6.34
C ARG A 259 -5.54 10.45 -7.46
N GLY A 260 -6.69 11.10 -7.61
CA GLY A 260 -7.58 10.87 -8.75
C GLY A 260 -6.90 11.24 -10.07
N ALA A 261 -7.07 10.42 -11.12
CA ALA A 261 -6.57 10.70 -12.46
C ALA A 261 -7.61 11.52 -13.27
N GLY A 262 -7.18 12.60 -13.89
CA GLY A 262 -8.08 13.46 -14.66
C GLY A 262 -9.19 14.10 -13.82
N LEU A 263 -10.22 14.61 -14.49
CA LEU A 263 -11.35 15.28 -13.83
C LEU A 263 -12.27 14.25 -13.17
N VAL A 264 -12.59 13.18 -13.90
CA VAL A 264 -13.45 12.10 -13.39
C VAL A 264 -12.81 11.42 -12.18
N GLY A 265 -11.53 11.05 -12.27
CA GLY A 265 -10.82 10.41 -11.17
C GLY A 265 -10.75 11.32 -9.95
N GLY A 266 -10.52 12.63 -10.15
CA GLY A 266 -10.56 13.63 -9.07
C GLY A 266 -11.90 13.67 -8.33
N LEU A 267 -13.01 13.62 -9.08
CA LEU A 267 -14.37 13.64 -8.52
C LEU A 267 -14.68 12.40 -7.68
N VAL A 268 -14.31 11.21 -8.17
CA VAL A 268 -14.59 9.93 -7.46
C VAL A 268 -13.55 9.59 -6.40
N PHE A 269 -12.43 10.32 -6.34
CA PHE A 269 -11.30 9.98 -5.48
C PHE A 269 -11.69 9.82 -4.01
N PRO A 270 -12.49 10.71 -3.36
CA PRO A 270 -12.84 10.54 -1.95
C PRO A 270 -13.50 9.18 -1.62
N PHE A 271 -14.29 8.64 -2.54
CA PHE A 271 -14.88 7.30 -2.41
C PHE A 271 -13.82 6.21 -2.58
N VAL A 272 -12.98 6.33 -3.62
CA VAL A 272 -11.85 5.44 -3.87
C VAL A 272 -10.89 5.39 -2.69
N GLN A 273 -10.65 6.50 -2.01
CA GLN A 273 -9.79 6.54 -0.83
C GLN A 273 -10.33 5.71 0.34
N SER A 274 -11.66 5.70 0.50
CA SER A 274 -12.30 4.87 1.51
C SER A 274 -12.15 3.38 1.16
N MET A 275 -12.24 3.03 -0.12
CA MET A 275 -11.95 1.67 -0.61
C MET A 275 -10.49 1.28 -0.40
N GLN A 276 -9.52 2.17 -0.71
CA GLN A 276 -8.09 1.91 -0.48
C GLN A 276 -7.79 1.64 1.00
N ARG A 277 -8.39 2.41 1.93
CA ARG A 277 -8.23 2.16 3.38
C ARG A 277 -8.65 0.75 3.77
N ARG A 278 -9.80 0.31 3.27
CA ARG A 278 -10.30 -1.05 3.49
C ARG A 278 -9.35 -2.09 2.88
N PHE A 279 -8.94 -1.87 1.63
CA PHE A 279 -8.07 -2.81 0.92
C PHE A 279 -6.71 -3.00 1.61
N PHE A 280 -6.07 -1.91 2.06
CA PHE A 280 -4.77 -2.01 2.74
C PHE A 280 -4.87 -2.68 4.11
N ARG A 281 -6.00 -2.51 4.81
CA ARG A 281 -6.28 -3.26 6.05
C ARG A 281 -6.43 -4.75 5.76
N GLU A 282 -7.24 -5.12 4.76
CA GLU A 282 -7.43 -6.52 4.36
C GLU A 282 -6.10 -7.17 3.91
N GLN A 283 -5.22 -6.43 3.24
CA GLN A 283 -3.86 -6.90 2.91
C GLN A 283 -3.04 -7.23 4.15
N ALA A 284 -3.02 -6.31 5.12
CA ALA A 284 -2.27 -6.47 6.37
C ALA A 284 -2.81 -7.64 7.21
N GLU A 285 -4.14 -7.80 7.29
CA GLU A 285 -4.79 -8.94 7.95
C GLU A 285 -4.50 -10.27 7.24
N THR A 286 -4.48 -10.26 5.91
CA THR A 286 -4.14 -11.45 5.10
C THR A 286 -2.70 -11.88 5.35
N MET A 287 -1.76 -10.94 5.40
CA MET A 287 -0.36 -11.25 5.71
C MET A 287 -0.19 -11.81 7.12
N LYS A 288 -0.88 -11.26 8.13
CA LYS A 288 -0.90 -11.84 9.48
C LYS A 288 -1.39 -13.30 9.44
N ARG A 289 -2.50 -13.56 8.75
CA ARG A 289 -3.06 -14.93 8.64
C ARG A 289 -2.10 -15.89 7.94
N VAL A 290 -1.61 -15.53 6.76
CA VAL A 290 -0.72 -16.40 5.96
C VAL A 290 0.56 -16.75 6.72
N VAL A 291 1.20 -15.77 7.38
CA VAL A 291 2.44 -15.99 8.11
C VAL A 291 2.24 -16.86 9.37
N ASN A 292 1.07 -16.74 10.01
CA ASN A 292 0.71 -17.52 11.21
C ASN A 292 0.10 -18.89 10.89
N SER A 293 -0.48 -19.10 9.71
CA SER A 293 -0.98 -20.43 9.30
C SER A 293 0.15 -21.36 8.88
N SER A 294 1.22 -20.81 8.31
CA SER A 294 2.39 -21.57 7.87
C SER A 294 3.30 -22.05 9.02
N SER A 295 2.99 -21.71 10.28
CA SER A 295 3.61 -22.35 11.46
C SER A 295 2.94 -23.68 11.85
N GLY A 296 1.98 -24.16 11.06
CA GLY A 296 1.27 -25.42 11.28
C GLY A 296 1.57 -26.53 10.25
N LEU A 297 2.68 -26.44 9.49
CA LEU A 297 3.15 -27.61 8.75
C LEU A 297 3.79 -28.59 9.75
N PRO A 298 3.37 -29.88 9.76
CA PRO A 298 3.95 -30.90 10.63
C PRO A 298 5.44 -31.14 10.34
#